data_AF-A0A8S3J0Q8-F1
#
_entry.id   AF-A0A8S3J0Q8-F1
#
_cell.length_a   1.000
_cell.length_b   1.000
_cell.length_c   1.000
_cell.angle_alpha   90.00
_cell.angle_beta   90.00
_cell.angle_gamma   90.00
#
_symmetry.space_group_name_H-M   'P 1'
#
loop_
_entity.id
_entity.type
_entity.pdbx_description
1 polymer ?
#
loop_
_entity_poly.entity_id
_entity_poly.type
_entity_poly.pdbx_seq_one_letter_code
_entity_poly.pdbx_strand_id
1 'polypeptide(L)' 'MTLTFESLPNEIWLSIFTYLPSRHIWRAFFGINRRLNQLLTSDLIRHTIDLKDISYSEIVELLDERDN' A
#
# COMPACT_ATOMS: atom_id res chain seq x y z
N MET A 1 18.67 16.35 12.11
CA MET A 1 17.92 15.86 10.93
C MET A 1 17.43 14.47 11.28
N THR A 2 16.13 14.29 11.44
CA THR A 2 15.57 13.00 11.88
C THR A 2 15.19 12.20 10.64
N LEU A 3 15.84 11.06 10.43
CA LEU A 3 15.43 10.10 9.40
C LEU A 3 14.12 9.47 9.85
N THR A 4 13.01 9.84 9.21
CA THR A 4 11.72 9.19 9.46
C THR A 4 11.43 8.15 8.38
N PHE A 5 10.67 7.13 8.72
CA PHE A 5 10.27 6.12 7.73
C PHE A 5 9.46 6.73 6.58
N GLU A 6 8.66 7.78 6.84
CA GLU A 6 7.96 8.48 5.76
C GLU A 6 8.89 9.30 4.85
N SER A 7 10.12 9.60 5.28
CA SER A 7 11.08 10.33 4.44
C SER A 7 11.68 9.46 3.31
N LEU A 8 11.43 8.15 3.31
CA LEU A 8 11.92 7.24 2.27
C LEU A 8 11.41 7.65 0.88
N PRO A 9 12.27 7.58 -0.17
CA PRO A 9 11.87 7.79 -1.56
C PRO A 9 10.82 6.80 -2.05
N ASN A 10 10.06 7.18 -3.07
CA ASN A 10 9.00 6.36 -3.64
C ASN A 10 9.53 5.03 -4.20
N GLU A 11 10.72 5.04 -4.79
CA GLU A 11 11.41 3.87 -5.35
C GLU A 11 11.70 2.83 -4.27
N ILE A 12 12.07 3.29 -3.07
CA ILE A 12 12.32 2.41 -1.92
C ILE A 12 11.01 1.83 -1.41
N TRP A 13 9.94 2.63 -1.34
CA TRP A 13 8.60 2.12 -0.99
C TRP A 13 8.13 1.02 -1.94
N LEU A 14 8.23 1.28 -3.24
CA LEU A 14 7.86 0.30 -4.26
C LEU A 14 8.70 -0.97 -4.16
N SER A 15 10.01 -0.84 -3.89
CA SER A 15 10.87 -1.98 -3.65
C SER A 15 10.55 -2.72 -2.35
N ILE A 16 10.01 -2.08 -1.31
CA ILE A 16 9.53 -2.77 -0.10
C ILE A 16 8.27 -3.58 -0.43
N PHE A 17 7.38 -2.98 -1.23
CA PHE A 17 6.13 -3.60 -1.64
C PHE A 17 6.32 -4.86 -2.50
N THR A 18 7.45 -5.07 -3.17
CA THR A 18 7.71 -6.32 -3.89
C THR A 18 7.97 -7.52 -2.96
N TYR A 19 8.36 -7.29 -1.71
CA TYR A 19 8.67 -8.36 -0.74
C TYR A 19 7.47 -8.80 0.10
N LEU A 20 6.35 -8.09 0.00
CA LEU A 20 5.17 -8.33 0.81
C LEU A 20 4.00 -8.80 -0.07
N PRO A 21 3.14 -9.71 0.40
CA PRO A 21 1.90 -10.01 -0.30
C PRO A 21 1.01 -8.76 -0.36
N SER A 22 0.27 -8.61 -1.45
CA SER A 22 -0.61 -7.46 -1.71
C SER A 22 -1.56 -7.17 -0.55
N ARG A 23 -2.13 -8.21 0.08
CA ARG A 23 -2.97 -8.06 1.29
C ARG A 23 -2.27 -7.36 2.45
N HIS A 24 -1.02 -7.73 2.75
CA HIS A 24 -0.29 -7.11 3.85
C HIS A 24 0.06 -5.66 3.55
N ILE A 25 0.32 -5.35 2.28
CA ILE A 25 0.63 -3.99 1.83
C ILE A 25 -0.59 -3.09 2.01
N TRP A 26 -1.76 -3.51 1.52
CA TRP A 26 -2.99 -2.77 1.70
C TRP A 26 -3.32 -2.59 3.18
N ARG A 27 -3.30 -3.67 3.99
CA ARG A 27 -3.60 -3.56 5.43
C ARG A 27 -2.65 -2.64 6.19
N ALA A 28 -1.34 -2.72 5.90
CA ALA A 28 -0.34 -1.98 6.64
C ALA A 28 -0.24 -0.52 6.21
N PHE A 29 -0.36 -0.22 4.91
CA PHE A 29 0.01 1.10 4.37
C PHE A 29 -1.17 1.92 3.84
N PHE A 30 -2.31 1.31 3.58
CA PHE A 30 -3.51 2.04 3.17
C PHE A 30 -4.06 2.88 4.33
N GLY A 31 -4.42 4.13 4.03
CA GLY A 31 -4.94 5.08 5.01
C GLY A 31 -3.88 5.69 5.93
N ILE A 32 -2.59 5.35 5.81
CA ILE A 32 -1.54 5.96 6.64
C ILE A 32 -1.34 7.44 6.27
N ASN A 33 -1.11 7.72 4.98
CA ASN A 33 -0.97 9.09 4.51
C ASN A 33 -1.28 9.18 3.01
N ARG A 34 -1.48 10.42 2.55
CA ARG A 34 -1.85 10.70 1.15
C ARG A 34 -0.82 10.15 0.15
N ARG A 35 0.48 10.23 0.45
CA ARG A 35 1.54 9.78 -0.47
C ARG A 35 1.51 8.26 -0.65
N LEU A 36 1.39 7.51 0.44
CA LEU A 36 1.29 6.06 0.39
C LEU A 36 0.02 5.61 -0.32
N ASN A 37 -1.12 6.25 -0.06
CA ASN A 37 -2.36 5.96 -0.78
C ASN A 37 -2.22 6.18 -2.30
N GLN A 38 -1.52 7.24 -2.72
CA GLN A 38 -1.21 7.48 -4.13
C GLN A 38 -0.30 6.40 -4.72
N LEU A 39 0.72 5.96 -3.98
CA LEU A 39 1.58 4.85 -4.42
C LEU A 39 0.79 3.55 -4.58
N LEU A 40 -0.05 3.21 -3.59
CA LEU A 40 -0.90 2.01 -3.58
C LEU A 40 -1.95 1.97 -4.69
N THR A 41 -2.38 3.13 -5.18
CA THR A 41 -3.38 3.24 -6.25
C THR A 41 -2.77 3.49 -7.63
N SER A 42 -1.46 3.74 -7.71
CA SER A 42 -0.75 4.00 -8.97
C SER A 42 -0.72 2.79 -9.90
N ASP A 43 -0.62 3.02 -11.20
CA ASP A 43 -0.46 1.92 -12.16
C ASP A 43 0.86 1.16 -11.97
N LEU A 44 1.90 1.86 -11.50
CA LEU A 44 3.22 1.28 -11.26
C LEU A 44 3.15 0.13 -10.25
N ILE A 45 2.40 0.31 -9.16
CA ILE A 45 2.29 -0.72 -8.15
C ILE A 45 1.42 -1.91 -8.62
N ARG A 46 0.43 -1.66 -9.47
CA ARG A 46 -0.41 -2.70 -10.09
C ARG A 46 0.39 -3.64 -11.00
N HIS A 47 1.47 -3.15 -11.60
CA HIS A 47 2.41 -3.95 -12.37
C HIS A 47 3.50 -4.61 -11.52
N THR A 48 3.65 -4.19 -10.26
CA THR A 48 4.74 -4.61 -9.37
C THR A 48 4.28 -5.66 -8.35
N ILE A 49 3.02 -5.61 -7.91
CA ILE A 49 2.47 -6.57 -6.95
C ILE A 49 1.41 -7.44 -7.63
N ASP A 50 1.47 -8.75 -7.40
CA ASP A 50 0.39 -9.65 -7.79
C ASP A 50 -0.84 -9.40 -6.88
N LEU A 51 -1.86 -8.76 -7.44
CA LEU A 51 -3.12 -8.48 -6.74
C LEU A 51 -4.02 -9.72 -6.61
N LYS A 52 -3.60 -10.89 -7.12
CA LYS A 52 -4.38 -12.14 -7.02
C LYS A 52 -4.69 -12.57 -5.59
N ASP A 53 -3.90 -12.12 -4.62
CA ASP A 53 -4.05 -12.51 -3.21
C ASP A 53 -5.02 -11.63 -2.41
N ILE A 54 -5.58 -10.58 -3.05
CA ILE A 54 -6.58 -9.71 -2.44
C ILE A 54 -7.85 -9.71 -3.30
N SER A 55 -8.96 -10.15 -2.71
CA SER A 55 -10.25 -10.08 -3.39
C SER A 55 -10.80 -8.65 -3.34
N TYR A 56 -11.62 -8.27 -4.33
CA TYR A 56 -12.28 -6.96 -4.31
C TYR A 56 -13.13 -6.75 -3.05
N SER A 57 -13.79 -7.81 -2.57
CA SER A 57 -14.53 -7.80 -1.30
C SER A 57 -13.66 -7.44 -0.10
N GLU A 58 -12.42 -7.94 -0.05
CA GLU A 58 -11.49 -7.60 1.04
C GLU A 58 -10.99 -6.16 0.95
N ILE A 59 -10.86 -5.60 -0.26
CA ILE A 59 -10.56 -4.17 -0.42
C ILE A 59 -11.71 -3.33 0.14
N VAL A 60 -12.96 -3.71 -0.15
CA VAL A 60 -14.16 -3.02 0.35
C VAL A 60 -14.28 -3.12 1.87
N GLU A 61 -14.04 -4.29 2.46
CA GLU A 61 -14.02 -4.45 3.92
C GLU A 61 -12.96 -3.57 4.59
N LEU A 62 -11.75 -3.49 4.01
CA LEU A 62 -10.69 -2.62 4.54
C LEU A 62 -11.01 -1.12 4.42
N LEU A 63 -11.89 -0.74 3.48
CA LEU A 63 -12.41 0.62 3.36
C LEU A 63 -13.48 0.88 4.44
N ASP A 64 -14.41 -0.06 4.63
CA ASP A 64 -15.51 0.06 5.59
C ASP A 64 -15.05 0.00 7.07
N GLU A 65 -14.03 -0.80 7.39
CA GLU A 65 -13.46 -0.89 8.75
C GLU A 65 -12.77 0.40 9.22
N ARG A 66 -12.46 1.33 8.31
CA ARG A 66 -11.74 2.59 8.61
C ARG A 66 -12.66 3.78 8.84
N ASP A 67 -13.93 3.69 8.43
CA ASP A 67 -14.94 4.74 8.58
C ASP A 67 -15.86 4.55 9.81
N ASN A 68 -15.65 3.47 10.59
CA ASN A 68 -16.22 3.23 11.93
C ASN A 68 -15.19 3.51 13.03
#